data_AF-A0A964I9S6-F1
#
_entry.id   AF-A0A964I9S6-F1
#
_cell.length_a   1.000
_cell.length_b   1.000
_cell.length_c   1.000
_cell.angle_alpha   90.00
_cell.angle_beta   90.00
_cell.angle_gamma   90.00
#
_symmetry.space_group_name_H-M   'P 1'
#
loop_
_entity.id
_entity.type
_entity.pdbx_description
1 polymer ?
#
loop_
_entity_poly.entity_id
_entity_poly.type
_entity_poly.pdbx_seq_one_letter_code
_entity_poly.pdbx_strand_id
1 'polypeptide(L)'
;MTRRLLLRWAAALVATWPLSSLKVLALSRSQATVLTRDHAATLRAVADVVLPSVLTADDRDLAVTQFTEWVANYREGAEVGAGYGSPRLRTTGPPPTAAYPAQLAALEAAARAVGAESLAALAAAPRRAIVEAALTTPQRVTQLPARPSGVHVVADFMGHFFHGPVGYNLAYRAAINREDCRGLAGSHEAPAPWPARQGGL
;
A
#
# COMPACT_ATOMS: atom_id res chain seq x y z
N MET A 1 11.72 30.83 -70.06
CA MET A 1 10.38 30.79 -69.42
C MET A 1 10.23 29.45 -68.70
N THR A 2 10.92 29.30 -67.57
CA THR A 2 10.44 29.43 -66.16
C THR A 2 9.89 28.13 -65.55
N ARG A 3 10.79 27.15 -65.42
CA ARG A 3 10.76 25.96 -64.54
C ARG A 3 10.60 26.27 -63.03
N ARG A 4 10.22 27.49 -62.64
CA ARG A 4 10.27 27.99 -61.26
C ARG A 4 8.89 28.16 -60.59
N LEU A 5 7.79 27.86 -61.29
CA LEU A 5 6.44 27.98 -60.71
C LEU A 5 5.92 26.70 -60.04
N LEU A 6 6.36 25.51 -60.49
CA LEU A 6 5.86 24.24 -59.95
C LEU A 6 6.46 23.87 -58.59
N LEU A 7 7.64 24.42 -58.24
CA LEU A 7 8.26 24.20 -56.92
C LEU A 7 7.69 25.09 -55.81
N ARG A 8 6.91 26.14 -56.12
CA ARG A 8 6.33 27.02 -55.08
C ARG A 8 5.04 26.48 -54.45
N TRP A 9 4.42 25.45 -55.05
CA TRP A 9 3.20 24.86 -54.50
C TRP A 9 3.43 23.62 -53.63
N ALA A 10 4.63 23.02 -53.67
CA ALA A 10 4.95 21.88 -52.80
C ALA A 10 5.30 22.27 -51.35
N ALA A 11 5.56 23.55 -51.07
CA ALA A 11 5.93 24.05 -49.74
C ALA A 11 4.72 24.44 -48.86
N ALA A 12 3.49 24.42 -49.38
CA ALA A 12 2.30 24.88 -48.67
C ALA A 12 1.45 23.76 -48.03
N LEU A 13 1.85 22.49 -48.13
CA LEU A 13 1.10 21.34 -47.59
C LEU A 13 1.78 20.64 -46.39
N VAL A 14 2.88 21.17 -45.86
CA VAL A 14 3.56 20.61 -44.68
C VAL A 14 3.15 21.32 -43.38
N ALA A 15 2.40 22.42 -43.45
CA ALA A 15 2.08 23.28 -42.30
C ALA A 15 0.70 23.03 -41.64
N THR A 16 0.03 21.92 -41.96
CA THR A 16 -1.27 21.57 -41.36
C THR A 16 -1.36 20.12 -40.90
N TRP A 17 -0.22 19.44 -40.72
CA TRP A 17 -0.25 18.20 -39.95
C TRP A 17 -0.31 18.60 -38.47
N PRO A 18 -1.41 18.32 -37.75
CA PRO A 18 -1.41 18.55 -36.32
C PRO A 18 -0.41 17.56 -35.72
N LEU A 19 0.73 18.05 -35.27
CA LEU A 19 1.62 17.38 -34.32
C LEU A 19 0.93 17.26 -32.93
N SER A 20 -0.38 17.05 -32.90
CA SER A 20 -1.15 16.74 -31.69
C SER A 20 -0.97 15.29 -31.25
N SER A 21 -0.23 14.48 -32.01
CA SER A 21 -0.02 13.05 -31.78
C SER A 21 1.22 12.67 -30.97
N LEU A 22 2.04 13.62 -30.47
CA LEU A 22 3.25 13.29 -29.69
C LEU A 22 3.43 14.10 -28.40
N LYS A 23 2.32 14.34 -27.70
CA LYS A 23 2.33 14.40 -26.23
C LYS A 23 1.47 13.28 -25.66
N VAL A 24 1.71 12.06 -26.13
CA VAL A 24 1.80 10.91 -25.20
C VAL A 24 3.06 11.16 -24.36
N LEU A 25 3.01 12.20 -23.52
CA LEU A 25 3.90 12.25 -22.37
C LEU A 25 3.50 11.02 -21.59
N ALA A 26 4.41 10.07 -21.56
CA ALA A 26 4.32 8.89 -20.75
C ALA A 26 3.87 9.32 -19.35
N LEU A 27 2.56 9.23 -19.08
CA LEU A 27 2.11 8.60 -17.87
C LEU A 27 2.71 7.22 -17.96
N SER A 28 3.97 7.10 -17.55
CA SER A 28 4.51 5.84 -17.08
C SER A 28 3.50 5.42 -16.01
N ARG A 29 2.50 4.63 -16.42
CA ARG A 29 1.81 3.76 -15.49
C ARG A 29 2.94 2.89 -14.97
N SER A 30 3.60 3.30 -13.89
CA SER A 30 4.35 2.34 -13.09
C SER A 30 3.41 1.18 -12.90
N GLN A 31 3.83 0.00 -13.34
CA GLN A 31 3.02 -1.19 -13.21
C GLN A 31 2.78 -1.37 -11.72
N ALA A 32 1.54 -1.15 -11.29
CA ALA A 32 1.14 -1.40 -9.92
C ALA A 32 1.51 -2.86 -9.62
N THR A 33 2.24 -3.09 -8.54
CA THR A 33 2.54 -4.45 -8.11
C THR A 33 1.22 -5.14 -7.80
N VAL A 34 0.93 -6.25 -8.45
CA VAL A 34 -0.27 -7.04 -8.14
C VAL A 34 0.14 -8.18 -7.22
N LEU A 35 -0.37 -8.17 -5.99
CA LEU A 35 -0.22 -9.30 -5.08
C LEU A 35 -1.21 -10.40 -5.49
N THR A 36 -0.71 -11.63 -5.62
CA THR A 36 -1.51 -12.79 -6.00
C THR A 36 -2.28 -13.32 -4.80
N ARG A 37 -3.17 -14.31 -5.03
CA ARG A 37 -3.85 -15.01 -3.94
C ARG A 37 -2.87 -15.69 -2.98
N ASP A 38 -1.78 -16.23 -3.50
CA ASP A 38 -0.75 -16.88 -2.68
C ASP A 38 -0.03 -15.86 -1.79
N HIS A 39 0.31 -14.68 -2.34
CA HIS A 39 0.85 -13.57 -1.53
C HIS A 39 -0.09 -13.15 -0.41
N ALA A 40 -1.41 -13.10 -0.67
CA ALA A 40 -2.40 -12.80 0.35
C ALA A 40 -2.49 -13.92 1.42
N ALA A 41 -2.35 -15.19 1.04
CA ALA A 41 -2.29 -16.30 1.99
C ALA A 41 -1.05 -16.21 2.91
N THR A 42 0.12 -15.90 2.36
CA THR A 42 1.32 -15.62 3.15
C THR A 42 1.11 -14.44 4.10
N LEU A 43 0.48 -13.36 3.64
CA LEU A 43 0.18 -12.19 4.47
C LEU A 43 -0.80 -12.50 5.61
N ARG A 44 -1.77 -13.39 5.42
CA ARG A 44 -2.63 -13.87 6.52
C ARG A 44 -1.82 -14.60 7.59
N ALA A 45 -0.91 -15.48 7.18
CA ALA A 45 -0.03 -16.17 8.11
C ALA A 45 0.90 -15.20 8.87
N VAL A 46 1.34 -14.12 8.21
CA VAL A 46 2.07 -13.02 8.86
C VAL A 46 1.16 -12.27 9.84
N ALA A 47 -0.08 -11.96 9.46
CA ALA A 47 -1.04 -11.25 10.29
C ALA A 47 -1.34 -11.98 11.61
N ASP A 48 -1.42 -13.30 11.59
CA ASP A 48 -1.57 -14.13 12.80
C ASP A 48 -0.41 -13.95 13.80
N VAL A 49 0.78 -13.59 13.32
CA VAL A 49 1.96 -13.41 14.15
C VAL A 49 2.09 -11.96 14.64
N VAL A 50 1.90 -10.98 13.74
CA VAL A 50 2.28 -9.60 14.00
C VAL A 50 1.15 -8.69 14.47
N LEU A 51 -0.11 -9.07 14.22
CA LEU A 51 -1.25 -8.28 14.66
C LEU A 51 -1.70 -8.67 16.07
N PRO A 52 -2.33 -7.74 16.83
CA PRO A 52 -2.78 -8.00 18.19
C PRO A 52 -3.67 -9.25 18.32
N SER A 53 -3.49 -10.00 19.40
CA SER A 53 -4.24 -11.24 19.67
C SER A 53 -5.74 -11.00 19.91
N VAL A 54 -6.12 -9.79 20.34
CA VAL A 54 -7.51 -9.37 20.55
C VAL A 54 -8.35 -9.31 19.26
N LEU A 55 -7.69 -9.23 18.10
CA LEU A 55 -8.38 -9.25 16.81
C LEU A 55 -8.94 -10.64 16.49
N THR A 56 -10.13 -10.65 15.88
CA THR A 56 -10.72 -11.87 15.32
C THR A 56 -10.01 -12.28 14.03
N ALA A 57 -10.30 -13.48 13.52
CA ALA A 57 -9.78 -13.91 12.22
C ALA A 57 -10.27 -12.98 11.09
N ASP A 58 -11.53 -12.56 11.15
CA ASP A 58 -12.14 -11.65 10.17
C ASP A 58 -11.49 -10.26 10.20
N ASP A 59 -11.16 -9.73 11.39
CA ASP A 59 -10.43 -8.46 11.52
C ASP A 59 -9.03 -8.55 10.88
N ARG A 60 -8.35 -9.69 11.04
CA ARG A 60 -7.03 -9.91 10.42
C ARG A 60 -7.14 -10.04 8.91
N ASP A 61 -8.15 -10.77 8.41
CA ASP A 61 -8.38 -10.90 6.96
C ASP A 61 -8.76 -9.57 6.32
N LEU A 62 -9.55 -8.74 7.01
CA LEU A 62 -9.85 -7.37 6.59
C LEU A 62 -8.57 -6.53 6.50
N ALA A 63 -7.69 -6.61 7.49
CA ALA A 63 -6.41 -5.89 7.45
C ALA A 63 -5.54 -6.31 6.25
N VAL A 64 -5.49 -7.61 5.94
CA VAL A 64 -4.79 -8.12 4.75
C VAL A 64 -5.44 -7.61 3.48
N THR A 65 -6.78 -7.68 3.39
CA THR A 65 -7.55 -7.21 2.24
C THR A 65 -7.26 -5.73 1.97
N GLN A 66 -7.41 -4.87 2.98
CA GLN A 66 -7.13 -3.44 2.87
C GLN A 66 -5.70 -3.16 2.42
N PHE A 67 -4.71 -3.89 2.95
CA PHE A 67 -3.33 -3.72 2.51
C PHE A 67 -3.13 -4.14 1.05
N THR A 68 -3.68 -5.27 0.64
CA THR A 68 -3.58 -5.73 -0.76
C THR A 68 -4.30 -4.80 -1.73
N GLU A 69 -5.44 -4.24 -1.33
CA GLU A 69 -6.16 -3.23 -2.09
C GLU A 69 -5.37 -1.93 -2.18
N TRP A 70 -4.73 -1.49 -1.10
CA TRP A 70 -3.85 -0.32 -1.11
C TRP A 70 -2.68 -0.51 -2.11
N VAL A 71 -2.06 -1.69 -2.12
CA VAL A 71 -0.99 -2.03 -3.08
C VAL A 71 -1.51 -2.00 -4.52
N ALA A 72 -2.66 -2.65 -4.78
CA ALA A 72 -3.23 -2.76 -6.12
C ALA A 72 -3.74 -1.41 -6.67
N ASN A 73 -4.22 -0.53 -5.80
CA ASN A 73 -4.79 0.76 -6.17
C ASN A 73 -3.80 1.93 -6.00
N TYR A 74 -2.52 1.67 -5.73
CA TYR A 74 -1.53 2.73 -5.64
C TYR A 74 -1.42 3.48 -6.97
N ARG A 75 -1.55 4.80 -6.92
CA ARG A 75 -1.44 5.68 -8.08
C ARG A 75 -0.17 6.52 -7.96
N GLU A 76 0.75 6.34 -8.89
CA GLU A 76 1.90 7.24 -9.08
C GLU A 76 1.42 8.60 -9.60
N GLY A 77 2.06 9.69 -9.16
CA GLY A 77 1.74 11.04 -9.58
C GLY A 77 0.41 11.57 -9.08
N ALA A 78 -0.31 10.82 -8.23
CA ALA A 78 -1.53 11.28 -7.61
C ALA A 78 -1.26 12.46 -6.68
N GLU A 79 -2.08 13.50 -6.76
CA GLU A 79 -1.99 14.64 -5.86
C GLU A 79 -2.28 14.18 -4.42
N VAL A 80 -1.41 14.60 -3.51
CA VAL A 80 -1.58 14.40 -2.08
C VAL A 80 -1.76 15.75 -1.41
N GLY A 81 -2.58 15.77 -0.35
CA GLY A 81 -2.86 16.99 0.40
C GLY A 81 -1.57 17.74 0.76
N ALA A 82 -1.57 19.04 0.49
CA ALA A 82 -0.49 19.89 0.95
C ALA A 82 -0.47 19.86 2.48
N GLY A 83 0.71 19.63 3.06
CA GLY A 83 0.85 19.67 4.52
C GLY A 83 0.45 21.04 5.06
N TYR A 84 -0.04 21.11 6.30
CA TYR A 84 -0.35 22.39 6.94
C TYR A 84 0.85 23.35 6.85
N GLY A 85 0.61 24.56 6.34
CA GLY A 85 1.66 25.56 6.12
C GLY A 85 2.49 25.40 4.84
N SER A 86 2.22 24.39 3.99
CA SER A 86 2.87 24.23 2.69
C SER A 86 1.93 24.70 1.56
N PRO A 87 2.28 25.76 0.81
CA PRO A 87 1.45 26.23 -0.31
C PRO A 87 1.59 25.37 -1.57
N ARG A 88 2.55 24.44 -1.61
CA ARG A 88 2.83 23.62 -2.80
C ARG A 88 2.03 22.31 -2.76
N LEU A 89 1.41 22.00 -3.90
CA LEU A 89 0.86 20.67 -4.17
C LEU A 89 2.00 19.64 -4.18
N ARG A 90 1.72 18.48 -3.62
CA ARG A 90 2.63 17.34 -3.59
C ARG A 90 2.02 16.22 -4.40
N THR A 91 2.84 15.36 -4.96
CA THR A 91 2.40 14.16 -5.67
C THR A 91 3.06 12.92 -5.07
N THR A 92 2.42 11.76 -5.27
CA THR A 92 3.02 10.47 -4.96
C THR A 92 4.16 10.16 -5.94
N GLY A 93 5.20 9.50 -5.44
CA GLY A 93 6.26 8.93 -6.28
C GLY A 93 5.87 7.56 -6.86
N PRO A 94 6.83 6.85 -7.47
CA PRO A 94 6.63 5.47 -7.93
C PRO A 94 6.11 4.55 -6.83
N PRO A 95 5.41 3.45 -7.17
CA PRO A 95 4.91 2.50 -6.19
C PRO A 95 6.08 1.89 -5.40
N PRO A 96 6.06 1.97 -4.05
CA PRO A 96 7.14 1.42 -3.24
C PRO A 96 7.15 -0.13 -3.24
N THR A 97 6.10 -0.76 -3.76
CA THR A 97 5.73 -2.15 -3.49
C THR A 97 6.45 -3.17 -4.37
N ALA A 98 7.33 -2.75 -5.27
CA ALA A 98 7.96 -3.61 -6.27
C ALA A 98 8.72 -4.80 -5.65
N ALA A 99 9.26 -4.64 -4.44
CA ALA A 99 10.02 -5.68 -3.75
C ALA A 99 9.15 -6.71 -3.00
N TYR A 100 7.86 -6.45 -2.79
CA TYR A 100 7.01 -7.28 -1.92
C TYR A 100 6.89 -8.75 -2.37
N PRO A 101 6.65 -9.07 -3.65
CA PRO A 101 6.53 -10.47 -4.08
C PRO A 101 7.77 -11.30 -3.72
N ALA A 102 8.97 -10.75 -3.94
CA ALA A 102 10.22 -11.43 -3.62
C ALA A 102 10.39 -11.64 -2.11
N GLN A 103 10.01 -10.66 -1.29
CA GLN A 103 10.07 -10.78 0.17
C GLN A 103 9.07 -11.81 0.71
N LEU A 104 7.86 -11.86 0.18
CA LEU A 104 6.86 -12.88 0.55
C LEU A 104 7.31 -14.27 0.10
N ALA A 105 7.88 -14.41 -1.10
CA ALA A 105 8.45 -15.67 -1.57
C ALA A 105 9.62 -16.15 -0.68
N ALA A 106 10.42 -15.23 -0.12
CA ALA A 106 11.49 -15.57 0.82
C ALA A 106 10.94 -16.13 2.15
N LEU A 107 9.81 -15.62 2.66
CA LEU A 107 9.15 -16.20 3.82
C LEU A 107 8.65 -17.62 3.55
N GLU A 108 8.04 -17.84 2.38
CA GLU A 108 7.60 -19.18 1.96
C GLU A 108 8.78 -20.14 1.77
N ALA A 109 9.90 -19.67 1.23
CA ALA A 109 11.12 -20.45 1.11
C ALA A 109 11.71 -20.83 2.48
N ALA A 110 11.70 -19.90 3.44
CA ALA A 110 12.13 -20.17 4.81
C ALA A 110 11.23 -21.22 5.50
N ALA A 111 9.91 -21.19 5.25
CA ALA A 111 9.00 -22.20 5.75
C ALA A 111 9.27 -23.59 5.15
N ARG A 112 9.53 -23.64 3.83
CA ARG A 112 9.93 -24.89 3.15
C ARG A 112 11.28 -25.42 3.62
N ALA A 113 12.23 -24.56 3.97
CA ALA A 113 13.54 -24.95 4.49
C ALA A 113 13.44 -25.67 5.85
N VAL A 114 12.39 -25.42 6.64
CA VAL A 114 12.11 -26.13 7.89
C VAL A 114 11.11 -27.28 7.72
N GLY A 115 10.82 -27.68 6.47
CA GLY A 115 10.02 -28.85 6.13
C GLY A 115 8.50 -28.63 6.03
N ALA A 116 8.01 -27.39 6.09
CA ALA A 116 6.59 -27.09 5.88
C ALA A 116 6.25 -26.86 4.42
N GLU A 117 4.98 -27.07 4.03
CA GLU A 117 4.50 -26.76 2.68
C GLU A 117 4.45 -25.26 2.41
N SER A 118 4.04 -24.48 3.41
CA SER A 118 3.91 -23.03 3.36
C SER A 118 4.11 -22.40 4.75
N LEU A 119 4.26 -21.08 4.80
CA LEU A 119 4.29 -20.33 6.07
C LEU A 119 3.02 -20.54 6.89
N ALA A 120 1.86 -20.65 6.23
CA ALA A 120 0.57 -20.89 6.86
C ALA A 120 0.44 -22.30 7.46
N ALA A 121 1.14 -23.29 6.90
CA ALA A 121 1.12 -24.66 7.40
C ALA A 121 1.94 -24.86 8.68
N LEU A 122 2.82 -23.92 9.03
CA LEU A 122 3.63 -24.00 10.23
C LEU A 122 2.81 -23.82 11.51
N ALA A 123 3.20 -24.53 12.57
CA ALA A 123 2.74 -24.24 13.92
C ALA A 123 3.14 -22.81 14.37
N ALA A 124 2.44 -22.28 15.38
CA ALA A 124 2.60 -20.88 15.79
C ALA A 124 4.04 -20.47 16.15
N ALA A 125 4.77 -21.33 16.86
CA ALA A 125 6.14 -21.05 17.30
C ALA A 125 7.15 -20.94 16.13
N PRO A 126 7.31 -21.94 15.24
CA PRO A 126 8.22 -21.82 14.10
C PRO A 126 7.78 -20.75 13.10
N ARG A 127 6.48 -20.53 12.91
CA ARG A 127 5.97 -19.42 12.10
C ARG A 127 6.43 -18.07 12.63
N ARG A 128 6.29 -17.86 13.96
CA ARG A 128 6.78 -16.65 14.63
C ARG A 128 8.27 -16.45 14.44
N ALA A 129 9.07 -17.51 14.62
CA ALA A 129 10.52 -17.43 14.48
C ALA A 129 10.96 -16.98 13.07
N ILE A 130 10.29 -17.44 12.01
CA ILE A 130 10.58 -17.02 10.63
C ILE A 130 10.24 -15.54 10.42
N VAL A 131 9.07 -15.10 10.89
CA VAL A 131 8.64 -13.70 10.75
C VAL A 131 9.54 -12.76 11.56
N GLU A 132 9.96 -13.16 12.76
CA GLU A 132 10.91 -12.42 13.59
C GLU A 132 12.30 -12.36 12.94
N ALA A 133 12.77 -13.45 12.34
CA ALA A 133 14.04 -13.47 11.61
C ALA A 133 14.01 -12.49 10.43
N ALA A 134 12.92 -12.43 9.68
CA ALA A 134 12.75 -11.47 8.59
C ALA A 134 12.80 -10.01 9.11
N LEU A 135 12.15 -9.70 10.23
CA LEU A 135 12.16 -8.36 10.83
C LEU A 135 13.51 -7.96 11.44
N THR A 136 14.41 -8.92 11.68
CA THR A 136 15.69 -8.67 12.36
C THR A 136 16.91 -8.76 11.47
N THR A 137 16.80 -9.39 10.29
CA THR A 137 17.91 -9.67 9.36
C THR A 137 17.54 -9.30 7.92
N PRO A 138 18.43 -8.66 7.14
CA PRO A 138 19.82 -8.26 7.45
C PRO A 138 19.91 -7.02 8.35
N GLN A 139 18.89 -6.17 8.34
CA GLN A 139 18.81 -4.99 9.18
C GLN A 139 17.54 -5.07 10.03
N ARG A 140 17.71 -4.84 11.33
CA ARG A 140 16.59 -4.83 12.27
C ARG A 140 15.64 -3.67 11.98
N VAL A 141 14.37 -3.98 11.86
CA VAL A 141 13.29 -2.99 11.89
C VAL A 141 13.13 -2.47 13.31
N THR A 142 13.51 -1.20 13.54
CA THR A 142 13.42 -0.55 14.85
C THR A 142 12.21 0.38 14.98
N GLN A 143 11.62 0.79 13.85
CA GLN A 143 10.47 1.68 13.82
C GLN A 143 9.54 1.26 12.68
N LEU A 144 8.24 1.23 12.96
CA LEU A 144 7.24 1.04 11.92
C LEU A 144 7.13 2.30 11.06
N PRO A 145 7.07 2.16 9.73
CA PRO A 145 6.97 3.29 8.85
C PRO A 145 5.55 3.89 8.95
N ALA A 146 5.47 5.23 8.93
CA ALA A 146 4.19 5.94 8.98
C ALA A 146 3.33 5.72 7.72
N ARG A 147 3.98 5.34 6.61
CA ARG A 147 3.37 4.88 5.37
C ARG A 147 4.24 3.78 4.78
N PRO A 148 3.67 2.80 4.08
CA PRO A 148 4.46 1.77 3.42
C PRO A 148 5.57 2.36 2.54
N SER A 149 6.79 1.91 2.78
CA SER A 149 8.02 2.43 2.19
C SER A 149 8.59 1.53 1.10
N GLY A 150 8.17 0.26 1.05
CA GLY A 150 8.68 -0.72 0.10
C GLY A 150 9.87 -1.51 0.62
N VAL A 151 10.48 -1.06 1.72
CA VAL A 151 11.72 -1.62 2.26
C VAL A 151 11.47 -3.01 2.84
N HIS A 152 10.38 -3.18 3.60
CA HIS A 152 10.09 -4.44 4.26
C HIS A 152 8.58 -4.68 4.37
N VAL A 153 8.05 -5.67 3.64
CA VAL A 153 6.62 -5.96 3.50
C VAL A 153 5.92 -6.20 4.85
N VAL A 154 6.54 -6.94 5.78
CA VAL A 154 5.96 -7.15 7.12
C VAL A 154 5.87 -5.86 7.91
N ALA A 155 6.94 -5.05 7.95
CA ALA A 155 6.94 -3.77 8.65
C ALA A 155 5.98 -2.76 8.01
N ASP A 156 5.92 -2.73 6.68
CA ASP A 156 4.99 -1.89 5.92
C ASP A 156 3.53 -2.32 6.14
N PHE A 157 3.26 -3.63 6.22
CA PHE A 157 1.94 -4.17 6.57
C PHE A 157 1.52 -3.79 7.99
N MET A 158 2.42 -3.98 8.97
CA MET A 158 2.18 -3.54 10.36
C MET A 158 1.97 -2.03 10.42
N GLY A 159 2.82 -1.25 9.75
CA GLY A 159 2.72 0.19 9.67
C GLY A 159 1.38 0.63 9.08
N HIS A 160 0.95 0.01 7.98
CA HIS A 160 -0.35 0.24 7.37
C HIS A 160 -1.50 -0.04 8.35
N PHE A 161 -1.49 -1.18 9.04
CA PHE A 161 -2.54 -1.52 10.01
C PHE A 161 -2.59 -0.54 11.18
N PHE A 162 -1.46 -0.30 11.86
CA PHE A 162 -1.42 0.53 13.07
C PHE A 162 -1.67 2.01 12.79
N HIS A 163 -1.35 2.50 11.58
CA HIS A 163 -1.67 3.88 11.17
C HIS A 163 -3.06 4.02 10.54
N GLY A 164 -3.72 2.91 10.19
CA GLY A 164 -5.07 2.87 9.67
C GLY A 164 -6.15 3.03 10.74
N PRO A 165 -7.43 3.11 10.33
CA PRO A 165 -8.55 3.43 11.22
C PRO A 165 -8.74 2.39 12.33
N VAL A 166 -8.68 1.10 12.00
CA VAL A 166 -8.87 0.01 12.98
C VAL A 166 -7.74 0.00 14.02
N GLY A 167 -6.48 0.13 13.58
CA GLY A 167 -5.33 0.18 14.48
C GLY A 167 -5.38 1.37 15.44
N TYR A 168 -5.74 2.55 14.94
CA TYR A 168 -5.94 3.75 15.76
C TYR A 168 -7.09 3.55 16.77
N ASN A 169 -8.24 3.05 16.32
CA ASN A 169 -9.37 2.83 17.21
C ASN A 169 -9.04 1.84 18.33
N LEU A 170 -8.30 0.78 18.01
CA LEU A 170 -7.85 -0.20 18.98
C LEU A 170 -6.88 0.41 20.01
N ALA A 171 -5.92 1.21 19.57
CA ALA A 171 -4.92 1.83 20.44
C ALA A 171 -5.55 2.80 21.46
N TYR A 172 -6.54 3.58 21.02
CA TYR A 172 -7.20 4.58 21.87
C TYR A 172 -8.51 4.08 22.51
N ARG A 173 -8.98 2.88 22.16
CA ARG A 173 -10.30 2.34 22.55
C ARG A 173 -11.44 3.31 22.26
N ALA A 174 -11.34 4.03 21.14
CA ALA A 174 -12.30 5.04 20.72
C ALA A 174 -12.46 5.01 19.19
N ALA A 175 -13.67 5.24 18.69
CA ALA A 175 -14.03 5.29 17.28
C ALA A 175 -13.55 6.60 16.64
N ILE A 176 -12.23 6.80 16.60
CA ILE A 176 -11.58 7.97 16.01
C ILE A 176 -11.76 7.97 14.50
N ASN A 177 -11.70 6.78 13.88
CA ASN A 177 -11.84 6.58 12.43
C ASN A 177 -10.98 7.57 11.65
N ARG A 178 -9.65 7.51 11.84
CA ARG A 178 -8.68 8.53 11.39
C ARG A 178 -8.83 8.98 9.93
N GLU A 179 -9.28 8.08 9.06
CA GLU A 179 -9.42 8.31 7.63
C GLU A 179 -10.82 8.83 7.23
N ASP A 180 -11.76 8.85 8.17
CA ASP A 180 -13.11 9.37 8.00
C ASP A 180 -13.25 10.76 8.62
N CYS A 181 -13.57 11.75 7.79
CA CYS A 181 -13.87 13.09 8.27
C CYS A 181 -15.19 13.10 9.04
N ARG A 182 -15.15 13.44 10.34
CA ARG A 182 -16.36 13.78 11.10
C ARG A 182 -16.93 15.12 10.60
N GLY A 183 -18.26 15.20 10.52
CA GLY A 183 -18.95 16.46 10.26
C GLY A 183 -18.75 17.48 11.38
N LEU A 184 -19.13 18.73 11.13
CA LEU A 184 -19.02 19.81 12.14
C LEU A 184 -19.94 19.59 13.35
N ALA A 185 -21.12 19.01 13.11
CA ALA A 185 -22.08 18.69 14.16
C ALA A 185 -21.47 17.69 15.16
N GLY A 186 -21.50 18.03 16.45
CA GLY A 186 -20.94 17.21 17.52
C GLY A 186 -19.40 17.13 17.53
N SER A 187 -18.68 17.91 16.72
CA SER A 187 -17.20 17.85 16.64
C SER A 187 -16.48 18.19 17.95
N HIS A 188 -17.15 18.90 18.86
CA HIS A 188 -16.68 19.20 20.22
C HIS A 188 -16.79 17.99 21.17
N GLU A 189 -17.57 16.97 20.81
CA GLU A 189 -17.71 15.75 21.59
C GLU A 189 -16.52 14.80 21.33
N ALA A 190 -16.06 14.17 22.41
CA ALA A 190 -15.07 13.11 22.33
C ALA A 190 -15.58 11.96 21.43
N PRO A 191 -14.69 11.26 20.70
CA PRO A 191 -15.09 10.10 19.92
C PRO A 191 -15.74 9.03 20.81
N ALA A 192 -16.76 8.36 20.28
CA ALA A 192 -17.45 7.29 20.99
C ALA A 192 -16.48 6.14 21.35
N PRO A 193 -16.71 5.36 22.41
CA PRO A 193 -15.89 4.20 22.74
C PRO A 193 -15.84 3.16 21.61
N TRP A 194 -14.70 2.47 21.48
CA TRP A 194 -14.51 1.32 20.59
C TRP A 194 -14.24 0.05 21.42
N PRO A 195 -14.97 -1.06 21.24
CA PRO A 195 -16.01 -1.31 20.23
C PRO A 195 -17.40 -0.89 20.72
N ALA A 196 -18.20 -0.25 19.88
CA ALA A 196 -19.66 -0.29 20.07
C ALA A 196 -20.16 -1.70 19.69
N ARG A 197 -19.74 -2.74 20.43
CA ARG A 197 -20.52 -3.99 20.46
C ARG A 197 -21.78 -3.65 21.25
N GLN A 198 -22.96 -3.74 20.62
CA GLN A 198 -24.20 -3.87 21.38
C GLN A 198 -24.07 -5.13 22.26
N GLY A 199 -23.76 -4.95 23.54
CA GLY A 199 -23.65 -6.03 24.54
C GLY A 199 -22.23 -6.37 25.02
N GLY A 200 -21.92 -5.96 26.26
CA GLY A 200 -20.82 -6.46 27.11
C GLY A 200 -19.59 -5.54 27.16
N LEU A 201 -19.15 -5.02 28.31
CA LEU A 201 -19.37 -5.38 29.72
C LEU A 201 -20.32 -4.42 30.46
#